data_AF-A0A1E2WIK6-F1
#
_entry.id   AF-A0A1E2WIK6-F1
#
_cell.length_a   1.000
_cell.length_b   1.000
_cell.length_c   1.000
_cell.angle_alpha   90.00
_cell.angle_beta   90.00
_cell.angle_gamma   90.00
#
_symmetry.space_group_name_H-M   'P 1'
#
loop_
_entity.id
_entity.type
_entity.pdbx_description
1 polymer ?
#
loop_
_entity_poly.entity_id
_entity_poly.type
_entity_poly.pdbx_seq_one_letter_code
_entity_poly.pdbx_strand_id
1 'polypeptide(L)'
;MRVRLGEIKVNKFEMVDRRRSKDFSQVTGYIAKELAIEFKVACTRDSVSQSDVLEMLVKEWLEKREKKSAKTDKSKSEGEE
;
A
#
# COMPACT_ATOMS: atom_id res chain seq x y z
N MET A 1 21.80 -12.27 -21.88
CA MET A 1 20.53 -12.31 -22.64
C MET A 1 19.49 -11.46 -21.92
N ARG A 2 19.11 -10.29 -22.47
CA ARG A 2 17.99 -9.48 -21.97
C ARG A 2 16.72 -9.99 -22.64
N VAL A 3 15.89 -10.72 -21.92
CA VAL A 3 14.55 -11.08 -22.40
C VAL A 3 13.69 -9.81 -22.42
N ARG A 4 13.31 -9.35 -23.62
CA ARG A 4 12.29 -8.31 -23.78
C ARG A 4 10.95 -8.98 -23.52
N LEU A 5 10.37 -8.73 -22.36
CA LEU A 5 9.00 -9.13 -22.06
C LEU A 5 8.08 -8.30 -22.97
N GLY A 6 7.29 -8.99 -23.78
CA GLY A 6 6.40 -8.42 -24.77
C GLY A 6 5.44 -7.40 -24.19
N GLU A 7 5.09 -6.42 -25.02
CA GLU A 7 4.18 -5.33 -24.75
C GLU A 7 2.79 -5.88 -24.38
N ILE A 8 2.52 -5.93 -23.08
CA ILE A 8 1.16 -6.09 -22.57
C ILE A 8 0.42 -4.82 -23.01
N LYS A 9 -0.56 -4.98 -23.90
CA LYS A 9 -1.49 -3.92 -24.32
C LYS A 9 -2.14 -3.34 -23.07
N VAL A 10 -1.60 -2.24 -22.58
CA VAL A 10 -2.18 -1.44 -21.51
C VAL A 10 -3.44 -0.79 -22.05
N ASN A 11 -4.59 -1.24 -21.53
CA ASN A 11 -5.86 -0.52 -21.70
C ASN A 11 -5.65 0.93 -21.26
N LYS A 12 -6.06 1.86 -22.13
CA LYS A 12 -5.89 3.30 -21.98
C LYS A 12 -6.83 3.87 -20.90
N PHE A 13 -6.62 3.49 -19.65
CA PHE A 13 -7.01 4.32 -18.51
C PHE A 13 -5.95 5.43 -18.41
N GLU A 14 -6.38 6.67 -18.22
CA GLU A 14 -5.48 7.82 -18.11
C GLU A 14 -4.30 7.49 -17.17
N MET A 15 -3.09 7.43 -17.73
CA MET A 15 -1.87 7.49 -16.95
C MET A 15 -1.77 8.90 -16.40
N VAL A 16 -2.41 9.14 -15.25
CA VAL A 16 -1.99 10.26 -14.39
C VAL A 16 -0.54 10.00 -14.07
N ASP A 17 0.35 10.87 -14.53
CA ASP A 17 1.77 10.78 -14.22
C ASP A 17 1.97 11.09 -12.74
N ARG A 18 1.79 10.06 -11.91
CA ARG A 18 1.93 10.13 -10.44
C ARG A 18 3.30 10.66 -10.00
N ARG A 19 4.30 10.72 -10.89
CA ARG A 19 5.62 11.32 -10.59
C ARG A 19 5.63 12.84 -10.66
N ARG A 20 4.72 13.45 -11.43
CA ARG A 20 4.67 14.89 -11.68
C ARG A 20 3.42 15.55 -11.08
N SER A 21 2.45 14.76 -10.65
CA SER A 21 1.29 15.25 -9.92
C SER A 21 1.65 15.71 -8.51
N LYS A 22 1.10 16.86 -8.09
CA LYS A 22 1.28 17.39 -6.73
C LYS A 22 0.57 16.56 -5.66
N ASP A 23 -0.40 15.76 -6.09
CA ASP A 23 -1.25 14.95 -5.21
C ASP A 23 -0.61 13.62 -4.79
N PHE A 24 0.54 13.27 -5.39
CA PHE A 24 1.24 12.01 -5.13
C PHE A 24 2.64 12.27 -4.58
N SER A 25 3.03 11.49 -3.58
CA SER A 25 4.37 11.50 -3.01
C SER A 25 4.97 10.09 -3.07
N GLN A 26 6.25 9.99 -3.39
CA GLN A 26 6.95 8.71 -3.44
C GLN A 26 7.40 8.30 -2.04
N VAL A 27 6.95 7.13 -1.58
CA VAL A 27 7.42 6.50 -0.34
C VAL A 27 8.45 5.43 -0.70
N THR A 28 9.62 5.43 -0.04
CA THR A 28 10.70 4.47 -0.26
C THR A 28 11.09 3.76 1.03
N GLY A 29 11.46 2.48 0.94
CA GLY A 29 11.84 1.65 2.09
C GLY A 29 12.39 0.29 1.67
N TYR A 30 13.04 -0.39 2.62
CA TYR A 30 13.58 -1.74 2.42
C TYR A 30 12.68 -2.79 3.09
N ILE A 31 12.51 -3.92 2.41
CA ILE A 31 11.79 -5.11 2.91
C ILE A 31 12.62 -6.37 2.60
N ALA A 32 12.29 -7.48 3.25
CA ALA A 32 12.89 -8.77 2.91
C ALA A 32 12.68 -9.10 1.44
N LYS A 33 13.70 -9.67 0.79
CA LYS A 33 13.70 -9.92 -0.66
C LYS A 33 12.60 -10.90 -1.05
N GLU A 34 12.39 -11.91 -0.23
CA GLU A 34 11.40 -12.96 -0.39
C GLU A 34 10.00 -12.35 -0.39
N LEU A 35 9.71 -11.46 0.57
CA LEU A 35 8.46 -10.70 0.62
C LEU A 35 8.27 -9.82 -0.61
N ALA A 36 9.33 -9.16 -1.10
CA ALA A 36 9.24 -8.33 -2.29
C ALA A 36 8.90 -9.16 -3.55
N ILE A 37 9.40 -10.39 -3.64
CA ILE A 37 9.12 -11.31 -4.75
C ILE A 37 7.66 -11.77 -4.66
N GLU A 38 7.24 -12.29 -3.51
CA GLU A 38 5.87 -12.77 -3.31
C GLU A 38 4.84 -11.67 -3.57
N PHE A 39 5.09 -10.45 -3.06
CA PHE A 39 4.24 -9.29 -3.29
C PHE A 39 4.08 -8.99 -4.78
N LYS A 40 5.17 -8.98 -5.55
CA LYS A 40 5.13 -8.72 -7.00
C LYS A 40 4.40 -9.83 -7.76
N VAL A 41 4.62 -11.09 -7.37
CA VAL A 41 3.93 -12.24 -7.96
C VAL A 41 2.42 -12.14 -7.73
N ALA A 42 2.00 -11.84 -6.50
CA ALA A 42 0.59 -11.66 -6.16
C ALA A 42 -0.04 -10.52 -6.97
N CYS A 43 0.59 -9.34 -7.02
CA CYS A 43 0.09 -8.21 -7.80
C CYS A 43 -0.06 -8.55 -9.30
N THR A 44 0.92 -9.28 -9.85
CA THR A 44 0.90 -9.71 -11.25
C THR A 44 -0.20 -10.72 -11.51
N ARG A 45 -0.35 -11.71 -10.62
CA ARG A 45 -1.38 -12.76 -10.72
C ARG A 45 -2.78 -12.15 -10.72
N ASP A 46 -3.00 -11.17 -9.85
CA ASP A 46 -4.31 -10.57 -9.64
C ASP A 46 -4.53 -9.35 -10.57
N SER A 47 -3.59 -9.04 -11.46
CA SER A 47 -3.64 -7.92 -12.41
C SER A 47 -3.87 -6.54 -11.75
N VAL A 48 -3.33 -6.35 -10.54
CA VAL A 48 -3.42 -5.10 -9.78
C VAL A 48 -2.08 -4.36 -9.78
N SER A 49 -2.13 -3.03 -9.69
CA SER A 49 -0.90 -2.23 -9.63
C SER A 49 -0.30 -2.27 -8.22
N GLN A 50 1.03 -2.36 -8.14
CA GLN A 50 1.75 -2.36 -6.86
C GLN A 50 1.44 -1.10 -6.05
N SER A 51 1.29 0.05 -6.71
CA SER A 51 0.99 1.32 -6.05
C SER A 51 -0.40 1.34 -5.43
N ASP A 52 -1.41 0.76 -6.08
CA ASP A 52 -2.78 0.74 -5.54
C ASP A 52 -2.87 -0.20 -4.33
N VAL A 53 -2.18 -1.35 -4.39
CA VAL A 53 -2.10 -2.26 -3.23
C VAL A 53 -1.36 -1.59 -2.07
N LEU A 54 -0.24 -0.90 -2.33
CA LEU A 54 0.47 -0.14 -1.29
C LEU A 54 -0.41 0.94 -0.68
N GLU A 55 -1.17 1.69 -1.49
CA GLU A 55 -2.06 2.73 -0.99
C GLU A 55 -3.15 2.15 -0.08
N MET A 56 -3.74 1.03 -0.46
CA MET A 56 -4.71 0.30 0.37
C MET A 56 -4.09 -0.15 1.70
N LEU A 57 -2.92 -0.80 1.66
CA LEU A 57 -2.24 -1.30 2.86
C LEU A 57 -1.81 -0.18 3.80
N VAL A 58 -1.35 0.96 3.25
CA VAL A 58 -0.97 2.14 4.04
C VAL A 58 -2.20 2.76 4.72
N LYS A 59 -3.33 2.89 4.01
CA LYS A 59 -4.59 3.36 4.61
C LYS A 59 -5.03 2.45 5.76
N GLU A 60 -5.06 1.14 5.54
CA GLU A 60 -5.44 0.17 6.56
C GLU A 60 -4.53 0.23 7.79
N TRP A 61 -3.22 0.40 7.58
CA TRP A 61 -2.26 0.54 8.67
C TRP A 61 -2.49 1.82 9.49
N LEU A 62 -2.76 2.95 8.83
CA LEU A 62 -3.09 4.22 9.50
C LEU A 62 -4.38 4.10 10.30
N GLU A 63 -5.45 3.54 9.73
CA GLU A 63 -6.73 3.34 10.42
C GLU A 63 -6.58 2.46 11.67
N LYS A 64 -5.77 1.40 11.60
CA LYS A 64 -5.46 0.55 12.76
C LYS A 64 -4.68 1.30 13.84
N ARG A 65 -3.88 2.30 13.45
CA ARG A 65 -3.07 3.10 14.37
C ARG A 65 -3.94 4.09 15.15
N GLU A 66 -4.86 4.78 14.46
CA GLU A 66 -5.83 5.70 15.07
C GLU A 66 -6.80 4.97 16.03
N LYS A 67 -7.20 3.73 15.69
CA LYS A 67 -8.04 2.90 16.58
C LYS A 67 -7.31 2.44 17.84
N LYS A 68 -5.98 2.43 17.87
CA LYS A 68 -5.18 2.06 19.04
C LYS A 68 -4.96 3.25 19.99
N SER A 69 -4.82 4.47 19.47
CA SER A 69 -4.71 5.68 20.30
C SER A 69 -6.01 6.00 21.04
N ALA A 70 -7.17 5.69 20.45
CA ALA A 70 -8.48 5.93 21.10
C ALA A 70 -8.83 4.97 22.25
N LYS A 71 -8.06 3.88 22.46
CA LYS A 71 -8.33 2.88 23.52
C LYS A 71 -7.54 3.10 24.81
N THR A 72 -6.64 4.06 24.85
CA THR A 72 -5.85 4.36 26.05
C THR A 72 -6.52 5.38 26.99
N ASP A 73 -7.58 6.08 26.56
CA ASP A 73 -8.26 7.10 27.37
C ASP A 73 -9.57 6.65 28.06
N LYS A 74 -9.94 5.36 28.01
CA LYS A 74 -11.25 4.89 28.52
C LYS A 74 -11.19 3.83 29.62
N SER A 75 -10.12 3.80 30.40
CA SER A 75 -10.02 3.01 31.62
C SER A 75 -9.51 3.84 32.80
N LYS A 76 -10.29 4.86 33.20
CA LYS A 76 -10.33 5.35 34.59
C LYS A 76 -11.64 6.07 34.89
N SER A 77 -12.71 5.30 35.10
CA SER A 77 -13.81 5.65 36.02
C SER A 77 -14.84 4.52 36.06
N GLU A 78 -14.57 3.45 36.80
CA GLU A 78 -15.62 2.66 37.45
C GLU A 78 -15.11 2.26 38.84
N GLY A 79 -15.87 2.62 39.88
CA GLY A 79 -15.81 2.04 41.22
C GLY A 79 -15.20 2.92 42.30
N GLU A 80 -16.05 3.61 43.07
CA GLU A 80 -16.13 3.43 44.53
C GLU A 80 -17.49 3.96 45.01
N GLU A 81 -18.33 3.02 45.46
CA GLU A 81 -19.52 3.24 46.28
C GLU A 81 -19.11 3.19 47.76
#